data_AF-A0A953W3H5-F1
#
_entry.id   AF-A0A953W3H5-F1
#
_cell.length_a   1.000
_cell.length_b   1.000
_cell.length_c   1.000
_cell.angle_alpha   90.00
_cell.angle_beta   90.00
_cell.angle_gamma   90.00
#
_symmetry.space_group_name_H-M   'P 1'
#
loop_
_entity.id
_entity.type
_entity.pdbx_description
1 polymer ?
#
loop_
_entity_poly.entity_id
_entity_poly.type
_entity_poly.pdbx_seq_one_letter_code
_entity_poly.pdbx_strand_id
1 'polypeptide(L)'
;MIGPITRLDDEDDDRNKNPADGRNAPDVIEKALFEARVVMLTGEVNDIQARRVTERLFALASQNANPITFVISSPGGHVESGDMIHDVIKFINAPVRMLGTGWVASAGALIYCAAQRENRYCLPNTRFLL
;
A
#
# COMPACT_ATOMS: atom_id res chain seq x y z
N MET A 1 -13.40 54.97 33.31
CA MET A 1 -11.94 55.07 33.24
C MET A 1 -11.53 54.56 31.87
N ILE A 2 -11.30 55.46 30.91
CA ILE A 2 -10.91 55.16 29.52
C ILE A 2 -9.51 55.77 29.37
N GLY A 3 -8.53 54.94 29.02
CA GLY A 3 -7.15 55.30 28.66
C GLY A 3 -6.73 54.52 27.41
N PRO A 4 -5.78 55.03 26.60
CA PRO A 4 -5.81 54.88 25.15
C PRO A 4 -5.21 53.58 24.60
N ILE A 5 -5.68 53.24 23.40
CA ILE A 5 -5.15 52.21 22.50
C ILE A 5 -3.78 52.67 22.00
N THR A 6 -2.72 51.92 22.32
CA THR A 6 -1.47 51.91 21.54
C THR A 6 -1.35 50.57 20.82
N ARG A 7 -1.55 50.64 19.50
CA ARG A 7 -1.01 49.67 18.55
C ARG A 7 0.50 49.63 18.76
N LEU A 8 1.03 48.44 19.02
CA LEU A 8 2.44 48.15 18.79
C LEU A 8 2.46 47.33 17.51
N ASP A 9 2.89 48.02 16.48
CA ASP A 9 3.11 47.56 15.13
C ASP A 9 4.22 46.49 15.10
N ASP A 10 4.00 45.51 14.23
CA ASP A 10 5.00 44.91 13.35
C ASP A 10 6.30 44.39 13.97
N GLU A 11 6.23 43.20 14.57
CA GLU A 11 7.35 42.26 14.50
C GLU A 11 7.11 41.28 13.34
N ASP A 12 7.29 41.80 12.12
CA ASP A 12 7.64 41.02 10.93
C ASP A 12 9.04 40.40 11.16
N ASP A 13 9.11 39.26 11.85
CA ASP A 13 10.27 38.38 11.77
C ASP A 13 9.98 37.26 10.78
N ASP A 14 9.95 37.69 9.52
CA ASP A 14 9.90 36.92 8.28
C ASP A 14 11.21 36.11 8.11
N ARG A 15 11.51 35.25 9.09
CA ARG A 15 12.61 34.29 9.01
C ARG A 15 12.19 33.11 8.15
N ASN A 16 12.21 33.36 6.84
CA ASN A 16 12.68 32.47 5.79
C ASN A 16 12.54 30.96 6.12
N LYS A 17 11.30 30.47 6.19
CA LYS A 17 11.04 29.04 5.98
C LYS A 17 11.02 28.81 4.48
N ASN A 18 12.20 28.57 3.95
CA ASN A 18 12.39 28.05 2.60
C ASN A 18 11.40 26.86 2.39
N PRO A 19 10.38 26.94 1.51
CA PRO A 19 9.42 25.84 1.31
C PRO A 19 10.00 24.69 0.46
N ALA A 20 11.33 24.60 0.38
CA ALA A 20 12.02 23.62 -0.45
C ALA A 20 11.98 22.24 0.22
N ASP A 21 10.91 21.52 -0.09
CA ASP A 21 10.87 20.07 -0.27
C ASP A 21 10.99 19.20 1.00
N GLY A 22 10.10 19.46 1.96
CA GLY A 22 9.79 18.55 3.06
C GLY A 22 8.92 17.35 2.65
N ARG A 23 9.12 16.78 1.46
CA ARG A 23 8.51 15.48 1.12
C ARG A 23 9.47 14.40 1.60
N ASN A 24 9.10 13.68 2.65
CA ASN A 24 9.83 12.47 3.03
C ASN A 24 9.87 11.55 1.79
N ALA A 25 11.05 11.19 1.31
CA ALA A 25 11.21 10.30 0.15
C ALA A 25 10.32 9.02 0.20
N PRO A 26 10.07 8.39 1.37
CA PRO A 26 9.08 7.32 1.49
C PRO A 26 7.69 7.68 0.98
N ASP A 27 7.17 8.86 1.30
CA ASP A 27 5.83 9.31 0.94
C ASP A 27 5.72 9.52 -0.58
N VAL A 28 6.80 9.97 -1.22
CA VAL A 28 6.87 10.16 -2.67
C VAL A 28 6.76 8.82 -3.39
N ILE A 29 7.50 7.80 -2.93
CA ILE A 29 7.48 6.46 -3.53
C ILE A 29 6.14 5.79 -3.29
N GLU A 30 5.59 5.86 -2.06
CA GLU A 30 4.31 5.25 -1.74
C GLU A 30 3.18 5.84 -2.59
N LYS A 31 3.19 7.17 -2.79
CA LYS A 31 2.26 7.88 -3.67
C LYS A 31 2.42 7.44 -5.12
N ALA A 32 3.64 7.40 -5.65
CA ALA A 32 3.90 6.96 -7.02
C ALA A 32 3.43 5.52 -7.27
N LEU A 33 3.69 4.60 -6.32
CA LEU A 33 3.18 3.23 -6.39
C LEU A 33 1.65 3.16 -6.30
N PHE A 34 1.02 4.07 -5.55
CA PHE A 34 -0.43 4.08 -5.38
C PHE A 34 -1.11 4.57 -6.67
N GLU A 35 -0.59 5.66 -7.26
CA GLU A 35 -1.04 6.16 -8.56
C GLU A 35 -0.82 5.12 -9.67
N ALA A 36 0.28 4.36 -9.63
CA ALA A 36 0.54 3.24 -10.52
C ALA A 36 -0.32 1.99 -10.24
N ARG A 37 -1.20 2.03 -9.23
CA ARG A 37 -2.07 0.92 -8.78
C ARG A 37 -1.29 -0.35 -8.42
N VAL A 38 -0.14 -0.16 -7.76
CA VAL A 38 0.71 -1.23 -7.26
C VAL A 38 0.52 -1.39 -5.75
N VAL A 39 0.29 -2.63 -5.33
CA VAL A 39 0.24 -3.07 -3.94
C VAL A 39 1.34 -4.10 -3.73
N MET A 40 2.09 -3.98 -2.65
CA MET A 40 3.18 -4.89 -2.31
C MET A 40 2.90 -5.60 -0.99
N LEU A 41 3.11 -6.91 -0.96
CA LEU A 41 3.12 -7.74 0.23
C LEU A 41 4.48 -8.44 0.32
N THR A 42 5.33 -7.97 1.21
CA THR A 42 6.69 -8.48 1.39
C THR A 42 6.96 -8.84 2.83
N GLY A 43 7.59 -10.00 3.07
CA GLY A 43 7.86 -10.49 4.41
C GLY A 43 6.70 -11.28 5.00
N GLU A 44 6.73 -11.50 6.30
CA GLU A 44 5.75 -12.31 7.02
C GLU A 44 4.34 -11.71 6.95
N VAL A 45 3.35 -12.57 6.72
CA VAL A 45 1.93 -12.20 6.79
C VAL A 45 1.51 -12.09 8.25
N ASN A 46 1.03 -10.91 8.65
CA ASN A 46 0.48 -10.63 9.96
C ASN A 46 -0.63 -9.58 9.86
N ASP A 47 -1.30 -9.27 10.97
CA ASP A 47 -2.44 -8.36 10.99
C ASP A 47 -2.12 -6.94 10.49
N ILE A 48 -0.89 -6.46 10.75
CA ILE A 48 -0.45 -5.14 10.29
C ILE A 48 -0.35 -5.12 8.77
N GLN A 49 0.26 -6.15 8.18
CA GLN A 49 0.37 -6.29 6.73
C GLN A 49 -1.01 -6.49 6.08
N ALA A 50 -1.86 -7.34 6.67
CA ALA A 50 -3.20 -7.59 6.16
C ALA A 50 -4.05 -6.33 6.15
N ARG A 51 -4.06 -5.56 7.24
CA ARG A 51 -4.73 -4.26 7.30
C ARG A 51 -4.21 -3.31 6.22
N ARG A 52 -2.89 -3.11 6.12
CA ARG A 52 -2.29 -2.18 5.15
C ARG A 52 -2.62 -2.56 3.70
N VAL A 53 -2.52 -3.84 3.37
CA VAL A 53 -2.80 -4.34 2.02
C VAL A 53 -4.28 -4.18 1.67
N THR A 54 -5.18 -4.59 2.58
CA THR A 54 -6.62 -4.50 2.33
C THR A 54 -7.12 -3.07 2.24
N GLU A 55 -6.66 -2.15 3.11
CA GLU A 55 -6.96 -0.72 3.02
C GLU A 55 -6.56 -0.16 1.64
N ARG A 56 -5.36 -0.53 1.15
CA ARG A 56 -4.88 -0.09 -0.16
C ARG A 56 -5.69 -0.68 -1.32
N LEU A 57 -6.09 -1.95 -1.23
CA LEU A 57 -6.95 -2.58 -2.23
C LEU A 57 -8.31 -1.88 -2.34
N PHE A 58 -8.97 -1.62 -1.21
CA PHE A 58 -10.23 -0.87 -1.20
C PHE A 58 -10.07 0.55 -1.75
N ALA A 59 -9.01 1.25 -1.36
CA ALA A 59 -8.76 2.61 -1.83
C ALA A 59 -8.50 2.67 -3.35
N LEU A 60 -7.86 1.66 -3.94
CA LEU A 60 -7.65 1.58 -5.39
C LEU A 60 -8.90 1.16 -6.14
N ALA A 61 -9.68 0.23 -5.59
CA ALA A 61 -10.92 -0.26 -6.18
C ALA A 61 -12.04 0.80 -6.17
N SER A 62 -12.07 1.67 -5.16
CA SER A 62 -13.06 2.76 -5.06
C SER A 62 -12.85 3.86 -6.11
N GLN A 63 -11.62 4.04 -6.60
CA GLN A 63 -11.32 5.05 -7.62
C GLN A 63 -11.83 4.64 -9.01
N ASN A 64 -11.65 3.37 -9.37
CA ASN A 64 -12.09 2.78 -10.63
C ASN A 64 -11.81 1.27 -10.66
N ALA A 65 -12.45 0.57 -11.61
CA ALA A 65 -12.31 -0.86 -11.83
C ALA A 65 -11.10 -1.27 -12.71
N ASN A 66 -10.09 -0.40 -12.90
CA ASN A 66 -8.90 -0.78 -13.65
C ASN A 66 -8.08 -1.83 -12.89
N PRO A 67 -7.26 -2.64 -13.58
CA PRO A 67 -6.46 -3.66 -12.93
C PRO A 67 -5.53 -3.11 -11.82
N ILE A 68 -5.33 -3.90 -10.77
CA ILE A 68 -4.38 -3.65 -9.68
C ILE A 68 -3.23 -4.65 -9.80
N THR A 69 -1.99 -4.18 -9.75
CA THR A 69 -0.82 -5.07 -9.73
C THR A 69 -0.47 -5.39 -8.28
N PHE A 70 -0.56 -6.65 -7.91
CA PHE A 70 -0.24 -7.15 -6.57
C PHE A 70 1.08 -7.92 -6.63
N VAL A 71 2.12 -7.38 -6.00
CA VAL A 71 3.44 -8.02 -5.93
C VAL A 71 3.56 -8.74 -4.60
N ILE A 72 3.86 -10.04 -4.65
CA ILE A 72 3.98 -10.88 -3.46
C ILE A 72 5.36 -11.54 -3.37
N SER A 73 5.99 -11.38 -2.21
CA SER A 73 7.20 -12.09 -1.79
C SER A 73 7.13 -12.33 -0.29
N SER A 74 6.48 -13.42 0.11
CA SER A 74 6.21 -13.76 1.50
C SER A 74 6.53 -15.24 1.80
N PRO A 75 7.20 -15.54 2.93
CA PRO A 75 7.34 -16.90 3.43
C PRO A 75 6.04 -17.47 4.03
N GLY A 76 4.94 -16.70 4.04
CA GLY A 76 3.71 -17.03 4.75
C GLY A 76 3.62 -16.31 6.09
N GLY A 77 2.82 -16.84 7.01
CA GLY A 77 2.59 -16.25 8.33
C GLY A 77 1.23 -16.62 8.89
N HIS A 78 0.60 -15.67 9.57
CA HIS A 78 -0.70 -15.83 10.22
C HIS A 78 -1.80 -16.15 9.20
N VAL A 79 -2.52 -17.25 9.42
CA VAL A 79 -3.45 -17.84 8.45
C VAL A 79 -4.65 -16.93 8.21
N GLU A 80 -5.29 -16.47 9.27
CA GLU A 80 -6.50 -15.65 9.21
C GLU A 80 -6.21 -14.26 8.61
N SER A 81 -5.01 -13.73 8.84
CA SER A 81 -4.57 -12.49 8.19
C SER A 81 -4.37 -12.71 6.69
N GLY A 82 -3.91 -13.91 6.28
CA GLY A 82 -3.84 -14.33 4.90
C GLY A 82 -5.22 -14.50 4.25
N ASP A 83 -6.16 -15.12 4.94
CA ASP A 83 -7.54 -15.29 4.51
C ASP A 83 -8.22 -13.93 4.28
N MET A 84 -8.00 -12.97 5.18
CA MET A 84 -8.50 -11.60 5.01
C MET A 84 -8.03 -10.97 3.69
N ILE A 85 -6.74 -11.09 3.35
CA ILE A 85 -6.20 -10.55 2.10
C ILE A 85 -6.79 -11.31 0.90
N HIS A 86 -6.79 -12.64 0.97
CA HIS A 86 -7.31 -13.52 -0.08
C HIS A 86 -8.78 -13.19 -0.42
N ASP A 87 -9.63 -13.03 0.59
CA ASP A 87 -11.06 -12.76 0.40
C ASP A 87 -11.31 -11.36 -0.16
N VAL A 88 -10.56 -10.36 0.29
CA VAL A 88 -10.67 -8.99 -0.25
C VAL A 88 -10.28 -8.95 -1.74
N ILE A 89 -9.23 -9.68 -2.15
CA ILE A 89 -8.84 -9.79 -3.57
C ILE A 89 -10.00 -10.33 -4.42
N LYS A 90 -10.79 -11.28 -3.89
CA LYS A 90 -11.95 -11.84 -4.58
C LYS A 90 -13.20 -10.97 -4.49
N PHE A 91 -13.32 -10.16 -3.45
CA PHE A 91 -14.47 -9.30 -3.19
C PHE A 91 -14.48 -8.03 -4.06
N ILE A 92 -13.33 -7.40 -4.26
CA ILE A 92 -13.25 -6.14 -5.02
C ILE A 92 -13.58 -6.34 -6.51
N ASN A 93 -14.18 -5.31 -7.11
CA ASN A 93 -14.55 -5.32 -8.53
C ASN A 93 -13.35 -5.15 -9.48
N ALA A 94 -12.27 -4.52 -9.01
CA ALA A 94 -11.07 -4.30 -9.79
C ALA A 94 -10.27 -5.62 -9.93
N PRO A 95 -9.93 -6.06 -11.16
CA PRO A 95 -9.20 -7.30 -11.35
C PRO A 95 -7.77 -7.20 -10.81
N VAL A 96 -7.33 -8.19 -10.04
CA VAL A 96 -5.99 -8.24 -9.46
C VAL A 96 -5.06 -9.09 -10.32
N ARG A 97 -3.93 -8.51 -10.74
CA ARG A 97 -2.81 -9.18 -11.41
C ARG A 97 -1.74 -9.51 -10.39
N MET A 98 -1.55 -10.80 -10.11
CA MET A 98 -0.56 -11.30 -9.17
C MET A 98 0.80 -11.44 -9.84
N LEU A 99 1.83 -10.87 -9.20
CA LEU A 99 3.23 -11.06 -9.56
C LEU A 99 3.96 -11.68 -8.37
N GLY A 100 4.22 -12.98 -8.45
CA GLY A 100 5.06 -13.70 -7.51
C GLY A 100 6.55 -13.44 -7.78
N THR A 101 7.31 -13.20 -6.72
CA THR A 101 8.78 -13.09 -6.76
C THR A 101 9.38 -13.57 -5.44
N GLY A 102 10.67 -13.91 -5.45
CA GLY A 102 11.37 -14.40 -4.26
C GLY A 102 10.73 -15.69 -3.72
N TRP A 103 10.15 -15.59 -2.53
CA TRP A 103 9.42 -16.69 -1.88
C TRP A 103 7.92 -16.41 -1.90
N VAL A 104 7.13 -17.40 -2.28
CA VAL A 104 5.66 -17.36 -2.19
C VAL A 104 5.24 -18.65 -1.52
N ALA A 105 5.18 -18.62 -0.19
CA ALA A 105 5.05 -19.82 0.64
C ALA A 105 3.85 -19.78 1.59
N SER A 106 3.29 -20.95 1.93
CA SER A 106 2.23 -21.14 2.92
C SER A 106 1.04 -20.19 2.68
N ALA A 107 0.63 -19.37 3.67
CA ALA A 107 -0.41 -18.35 3.53
C ALA A 107 -0.16 -17.41 2.32
N GLY A 108 1.10 -17.09 2.02
CA GLY A 108 1.47 -16.32 0.83
C GLY A 108 1.13 -17.04 -0.48
N ALA A 109 1.27 -18.37 -0.54
CA ALA A 109 0.86 -19.16 -1.70
C ALA A 109 -0.66 -19.20 -1.88
N LEU A 110 -1.42 -19.21 -0.78
CA LEU A 110 -2.88 -19.11 -0.81
C LEU A 110 -3.34 -17.73 -1.31
N ILE A 111 -2.75 -16.64 -0.78
CA ILE A 111 -3.00 -15.28 -1.27
C ILE A 111 -2.70 -15.16 -2.77
N TYR A 112 -1.56 -15.69 -3.24
CA TYR A 112 -1.21 -15.69 -4.66
C TYR A 112 -2.28 -16.38 -5.52
N CYS A 113 -2.90 -17.43 -4.99
CA CYS A 113 -3.96 -18.16 -5.67
C CYS A 113 -5.32 -17.44 -5.68
N ALA A 114 -5.48 -16.32 -4.96
CA ALA A 114 -6.73 -15.57 -4.89
C ALA A 114 -7.13 -14.95 -6.24
N ALA A 115 -6.15 -14.56 -7.06
CA ALA A 115 -6.40 -14.03 -8.40
C ALA A 115 -6.79 -15.13 -9.40
N GLN A 116 -7.54 -14.74 -10.42
CA GLN A 116 -7.88 -15.61 -11.55
C GLN A 116 -6.62 -16.18 -12.21
N ARG A 117 -6.71 -17.40 -12.76
CA ARG A 117 -5.54 -18.18 -13.21
C ARG A 117 -4.72 -17.44 -14.26
N GLU A 118 -5.38 -16.77 -15.19
CA GLU A 118 -4.83 -15.95 -16.27
C GLU A 118 -4.10 -14.69 -15.77
N ASN A 119 -4.36 -14.28 -14.54
CA ASN A 119 -3.78 -13.09 -13.91
C ASN A 119 -2.68 -13.44 -12.90
N ARG A 120 -2.19 -14.68 -12.88
CA ARG A 120 -1.12 -15.15 -11.99
C ARG A 120 0.19 -15.30 -12.75
N TYR A 121 1.11 -14.39 -12.49
CA TYR A 121 2.44 -14.34 -13.08
C TYR A 121 3.51 -14.57 -12.01
N CYS A 122 4.66 -15.13 -12.41
CA CYS A 122 5.82 -15.25 -11.53
C CYS A 122 7.11 -14.93 -12.27
N LEU A 123 8.10 -14.41 -11.54
CA LEU A 123 9.44 -14.22 -12.09
C LEU A 123 10.20 -15.56 -12.11
N PRO A 124 11.21 -15.73 -13.00
CA PRO A 124 11.91 -17.01 -13.20
C PRO A 124 12.54 -17.62 -11.93
N ASN A 125 12.88 -16.79 -10.95
CA ASN A 125 13.52 -17.22 -9.70
C ASN A 125 12.55 -17.39 -8.53
N THR A 126 11.24 -17.31 -8.77
CA THR A 126 10.23 -17.50 -7.72
C THR A 126 10.27 -18.93 -7.18
N ARG A 127 10.14 -19.08 -5.86
CA ARG A 127 10.02 -20.36 -5.18
C ARG A 127 8.66 -20.43 -4.50
N PHE A 128 7.90 -21.46 -4.86
CA PHE A 128 6.63 -21.79 -4.22
C PHE A 128 6.84 -22.89 -3.20
N LEU A 129 6.21 -22.75 -2.05
CA LEU A 129 6.11 -23.77 -1.01
C LEU A 129 4.67 -23.78 -0.51
N LEU A 130 4.01 -24.92 -0.53
CA LEU A 130 2.62 -25.04 -0.07
C LEU A 130 2.61 -25.47 1.39
#